data_AF-A0A845F9T8-F1
#
_entry.id   AF-A0A845F9T8-F1
#
_cell.length_a   1.000
_cell.length_b   1.000
_cell.length_c   1.000
_cell.angle_alpha   90.00
_cell.angle_beta   90.00
_cell.angle_gamma   90.00
#
_symmetry.space_group_name_H-M   'P 1'
#
loop_
_entity.id
_entity.type
_entity.pdbx_description
1 polymer ?
#
loop_
_entity_poly.entity_id
_entity_poly.type
_entity_poly.pdbx_seq_one_letter_code
_entity_poly.pdbx_strand_id
1 'polypeptide(L)' 'MKNKKMKIARAEADLSQEKLADIVGVTRQTINLIEAGNYNPSLKLCTAICKALNKTLDDLFWEE' A
#
# COMPACT_ATOMS: atom_id res chain seq x y z
N MET A 1 -6.55 -5.19 -10.54
CA MET A 1 -5.72 -4.59 -9.48
C MET A 1 -4.28 -4.98 -9.77
N LYS A 2 -3.42 -3.99 -10.03
CA LYS A 2 -2.00 -4.23 -10.36
C LYS A 2 -1.19 -4.60 -9.12
N ASN A 3 -1.43 -3.93 -7.99
CA ASN A 3 -0.73 -4.17 -6.73
C ASN A 3 -1.50 -5.14 -5.82
N LYS A 4 -1.68 -6.39 -6.29
CA LYS A 4 -2.39 -7.43 -5.50
C LYS A 4 -1.69 -7.74 -4.18
N LYS A 5 -0.34 -7.76 -4.17
CA LYS A 5 0.48 -8.00 -2.96
C LYS A 5 0.18 -6.98 -1.85
N MET A 6 0.09 -5.69 -2.20
CA MET A 6 -0.30 -4.64 -1.26
C MET A 6 -1.69 -4.85 -0.66
N LYS A 7 -2.68 -5.20 -1.48
CA LYS A 7 -4.04 -5.46 -0.97
C LYS A 7 -4.08 -6.65 -0.02
N ILE A 8 -3.35 -7.72 -0.34
CA ILE A 8 -3.26 -8.92 0.51
C ILE A 8 -2.60 -8.55 1.84
N ALA A 9 -1.44 -7.92 1.83
CA ALA A 9 -0.74 -7.48 3.04
C ALA A 9 -1.59 -6.55 3.91
N ARG A 10 -2.38 -5.65 3.30
CA ARG A 10 -3.32 -4.79 4.03
C ARG A 10 -4.42 -5.60 4.71
N ALA A 11 -4.96 -6.61 4.04
CA ALA A 11 -5.96 -7.50 4.63
C ALA A 11 -5.38 -8.40 5.73
N GLU A 12 -4.15 -8.90 5.57
CA GLU A 12 -3.40 -9.64 6.60
C GLU A 12 -3.18 -8.80 7.87
N ALA A 13 -3.00 -7.49 7.71
CA ALA A 13 -2.87 -6.53 8.80
C ALA A 13 -4.22 -6.06 9.40
N ASP A 14 -5.35 -6.61 8.94
CA ASP A 14 -6.72 -6.20 9.33
C ASP A 14 -6.99 -4.70 9.16
N LEU A 15 -6.39 -4.10 8.13
CA LEU A 15 -6.54 -2.68 7.81
C LEU A 15 -7.53 -2.47 6.66
N SER A 16 -8.42 -1.48 6.83
CA SER A 16 -9.18 -0.95 5.70
C SER A 16 -8.31 0.00 4.87
N GLN A 17 -8.73 0.34 3.65
CA GLN A 17 -8.05 1.36 2.84
C GLN A 17 -8.00 2.72 3.58
N GLU A 18 -9.05 3.05 4.33
CA GLU A 18 -9.11 4.28 5.14
C GLU A 18 -8.08 4.24 6.27
N LYS A 19 -8.05 3.16 7.05
CA LYS A 19 -7.09 3.02 8.16
C LYS A 19 -5.63 3.08 7.66
N LEU A 20 -5.32 2.42 6.55
CA LEU A 20 -3.97 2.51 5.98
C LEU A 20 -3.66 3.94 5.51
N ALA A 21 -4.63 4.63 4.91
CA ALA A 21 -4.48 6.00 4.46
C ALA A 21 -4.18 6.94 5.63
N ASP A 22 -4.92 6.80 6.74
CA ASP A 22 -4.69 7.55 7.98
C ASP A 22 -3.28 7.32 8.54
N ILE A 23 -2.82 6.06 8.58
CA ILE A 23 -1.50 5.69 9.10
C ILE A 23 -0.38 6.32 8.26
N VAL A 24 -0.50 6.33 6.93
CA VAL A 24 0.56 6.82 6.03
C VAL A 24 0.39 8.29 5.62
N GLY A 25 -0.64 8.96 6.13
CA GLY A 25 -0.88 10.39 5.93
C GLY A 25 -1.32 10.75 4.50
N VAL A 26 -2.16 9.92 3.89
CA VAL A 26 -2.74 10.17 2.56
C VAL A 26 -4.25 9.97 2.59
N THR A 27 -4.94 10.18 1.46
CA THR A 27 -6.37 9.92 1.37
C THR A 27 -6.67 8.45 1.06
N ARG A 28 -7.85 7.94 1.45
CA ARG A 28 -8.33 6.62 1.02
C ARG A 28 -8.27 6.44 -0.50
N GLN A 29 -8.57 7.50 -1.26
CA GLN A 29 -8.51 7.47 -2.72
C GLN A 29 -7.07 7.23 -3.22
N THR A 30 -6.06 7.81 -2.57
CA THR A 30 -4.66 7.55 -2.88
C THR A 30 -4.32 6.07 -2.72
N ILE A 31 -4.70 5.45 -1.60
CA ILE A 31 -4.51 4.00 -1.39
C ILE A 31 -5.23 3.17 -2.46
N ASN A 32 -6.47 3.54 -2.80
CA ASN A 32 -7.23 2.86 -3.84
C ASN A 32 -6.54 2.90 -5.21
N LEU A 33 -6.03 4.07 -5.62
CA LEU A 33 -5.31 4.24 -6.88
C LEU A 33 -4.00 3.45 -6.91
N ILE A 34 -3.27 3.38 -5.79
CA ILE A 34 -2.07 2.55 -5.66
C ILE A 34 -2.45 1.08 -5.82
N GLU A 35 -3.44 0.58 -5.08
CA GLU A 35 -3.86 -0.83 -5.19
C GLU A 35 -4.37 -1.18 -6.59
N ALA A 36 -5.03 -0.23 -7.27
CA ALA A 36 -5.47 -0.39 -8.65
C ALA A 36 -4.29 -0.41 -9.65
N GLY A 37 -3.18 0.24 -9.32
CA GLY A 37 -2.03 0.44 -10.23
C GLY A 37 -2.10 1.73 -11.04
N ASN A 38 -3.03 2.61 -10.70
CA ASN A 38 -3.31 3.86 -11.42
C ASN A 38 -2.53 5.06 -10.84
N TYR A 39 -1.72 4.83 -9.81
CA TYR A 39 -0.85 5.84 -9.22
C TYR A 39 0.49 5.21 -8.85
N ASN A 40 1.57 5.87 -9.24
CA ASN A 40 2.92 5.50 -8.84
C ASN A 40 3.31 6.27 -7.58
N PRO A 41 3.33 5.64 -6.39
CA PRO A 41 3.69 6.32 -5.15
C PRO A 41 5.15 6.76 -5.13
N SER A 42 5.44 7.83 -4.38
CA SER A 42 6.83 8.22 -4.10
C SER A 42 7.51 7.16 -3.22
N LEU A 43 8.85 7.07 -3.27
CA LEU A 43 9.61 6.16 -2.41
C LEU A 43 9.31 6.36 -0.92
N LYS A 44 9.06 7.61 -0.50
CA LYS A 44 8.64 7.94 0.86
C LYS A 44 7.29 7.29 1.22
N LEU A 45 6.34 7.31 0.30
CA LEU A 45 5.04 6.67 0.51
C LEU A 45 5.15 5.14 0.47
N CYS A 46 5.94 4.58 -0.45
CA CYS A 46 6.20 3.14 -0.48
C CYS A 46 6.78 2.65 0.85
N THR A 47 7.81 3.33 1.35
CA THR A 47 8.44 2.97 2.63
C THR A 47 7.51 3.15 3.83
N ALA A 48 6.64 4.15 3.83
CA ALA A 48 5.60 4.30 4.86
C ALA A 48 4.59 3.15 4.82
N ILE A 49 4.12 2.75 3.64
CA ILE A 49 3.20 1.62 3.46
C ILE A 49 3.87 0.31 3.91
N CYS A 50 5.12 0.07 3.51
CA CYS A 50 5.91 -1.08 3.93
C CYS A 50 5.98 -1.19 5.46
N LYS A 51 6.29 -0.09 6.15
CA LYS A 51 6.33 -0.03 7.62
C LYS A 51 4.95 -0.31 8.25
N ALA A 52 3.89 0.31 7.72
CA ALA A 52 2.53 0.13 8.21
C ALA A 52 2.03 -1.31 8.07
N LEU A 53 2.47 -2.03 7.03
CA LEU A 53 2.06 -3.40 6.72
C LEU A 53 3.07 -4.45 7.21
N ASN A 54 4.17 -4.04 7.84
CA ASN A 54 5.27 -4.91 8.23
C ASN A 54 5.79 -5.79 7.07
N LYS A 55 6.05 -5.15 5.92
CA LYS A 55 6.56 -5.77 4.69
C LYS A 55 7.73 -4.96 4.13
N THR A 56 8.53 -5.56 3.27
CA THR A 56 9.59 -4.89 2.51
C THR A 56 9.05 -4.29 1.19
N LEU A 57 9.90 -3.56 0.45
CA LEU A 57 9.55 -3.06 -0.89
C LEU A 57 9.38 -4.22 -1.88
N ASP A 58 10.25 -5.22 -1.82
CA ASP A 58 10.18 -6.44 -2.62
C ASP A 58 8.88 -7.22 -2.41
N ASP A 59 8.43 -7.31 -1.15
CA ASP A 59 7.17 -7.96 -0.80
C ASP A 59 5.94 -7.32 -1.44
N LEU A 60 5.98 -6.00 -1.72
CA LEU A 60 4.79 -5.23 -2.09
C LEU A 60 4.77 -4.72 -3.53
N PHE A 61 5.92 -4.30 -4.06
CA PHE A 61 6.00 -3.48 -5.28
C PHE A 61 6.88 -4.08 -6.38
N TRP A 62 7.69 -5.11 -6.10
CA TRP A 62 8.53 -5.74 -7.11
C TRP A 62 7.77 -6.88 -7.83
N GLU A 63 7.95 -6.95 -9.14
CA GLU A 63 7.49 -8.08 -9.97
C GLU A 63 8.52 -9.21 -9.87
N GLU A 64 8.08 -10.47 -9.92
CA GLU A 64 9.02 -11.58 -10.16
C GLU A 64 9.57 -11.52 -11.59
#